data_AF-A0ABD5DVM7-F1
#
_entry.id   AF-A0ABD5DVM7-F1
#
_cell.length_a   1.000
_cell.length_b   1.000
_cell.length_c   1.000
_cell.angle_alpha   90.00
_cell.angle_beta   90.00
_cell.angle_gamma   90.00
#
_symmetry.space_group_name_H-M   'P 1'
#
loop_
_entity.id
_entity.type
_entity.pdbx_description
1 polymer ?
#
loop_
_entity_poly.entity_id
_entity_poly.type
_entity_poly.pdbx_seq_one_letter_code
_entity_poly.pdbx_strand_id
1 'polypeptide(L)'
;YHASLTGWGRKRQAEHLAGRIAAAYALREVGEKRLPAIGDQRQPLWPTPWFGSISHCGQRALAVIADRPVGVDIERRFTPQLAAE
;
A
#
# COMPACT_ATOMS: atom_id res chain seq x y z
N TYR A 1 10.15 1.09 -16.44
CA TYR A 1 9.27 1.38 -15.28
C TYR A 1 7.88 1.93 -15.68
N HIS A 2 7.44 1.75 -16.94
CA HIS A 2 6.15 2.21 -17.50
C HIS A 2 5.30 1.07 -18.11
N ALA A 3 5.73 -0.18 -18.01
CA ALA A 3 4.94 -1.34 -18.41
C ALA A 3 4.26 -1.89 -17.15
N SER A 4 2.95 -2.02 -17.00
CA SER A 4 1.80 -1.81 -17.87
C SER A 4 0.64 -1.53 -16.91
N LEU A 5 0.33 -0.26 -16.65
CA LEU A 5 -0.93 0.10 -16.00
C LEU A 5 -2.09 0.08 -17.01
N THR A 6 -1.79 -0.05 -18.31
CA THR A 6 -2.73 0.08 -19.43
C THR A 6 -3.83 -0.98 -19.44
N GLY A 7 -3.66 -2.10 -18.72
CA GLY A 7 -4.69 -3.14 -18.56
C GLY A 7 -5.50 -3.07 -17.26
N TRP A 8 -5.20 -2.15 -16.34
CA TRP A 8 -5.90 -2.08 -15.05
C TRP A 8 -7.07 -1.09 -15.12
N GLY A 9 -8.22 -1.48 -14.56
CA GLY A 9 -9.33 -0.56 -14.37
C GLY A 9 -8.90 0.67 -13.55
N ARG A 10 -9.47 1.84 -13.86
CA ARG A 10 -9.13 3.15 -13.24
C ARG A 10 -9.03 3.10 -11.71
N LYS A 11 -9.92 2.36 -11.05
CA LYS A 11 -9.91 2.14 -9.59
C LYS A 11 -8.59 1.51 -9.12
N ARG A 12 -8.14 0.44 -9.78
CA ARG A 12 -6.94 -0.29 -9.40
C ARG A 12 -5.66 0.52 -9.64
N GLN A 13 -5.64 1.35 -10.70
CA GLN A 13 -4.55 2.28 -10.94
C GLN A 13 -4.46 3.33 -9.82
N ALA A 14 -5.61 3.91 -9.42
CA ALA A 14 -5.68 4.89 -8.35
C ALA A 14 -5.27 4.31 -6.99
N GLU A 15 -5.75 3.11 -6.64
CA GLU A 15 -5.37 2.40 -5.41
C GLU A 15 -3.87 2.12 -5.35
N HIS A 16 -3.30 1.64 -6.45
CA HIS A 16 -1.86 1.37 -6.53
C HIS A 16 -1.03 2.65 -6.39
N LEU A 17 -1.43 3.74 -7.04
CA LEU A 17 -0.76 5.03 -6.91
C LEU A 17 -0.85 5.56 -5.47
N ALA A 18 -2.04 5.53 -4.87
CA ALA A 18 -2.25 6.00 -3.50
C ALA A 18 -1.41 5.21 -2.49
N GLY A 19 -1.36 3.88 -2.62
CA GLY A 19 -0.51 3.03 -1.78
C GLY A 19 0.98 3.35 -1.90
N ARG A 20 1.46 3.62 -3.11
CA ARG A 20 2.86 4.01 -3.34
C ARG A 20 3.21 5.39 -2.79
N ILE A 21 2.28 6.34 -2.86
CA ILE A 21 2.44 7.66 -2.24
C ILE A 21 2.51 7.49 -0.71
N ALA A 22 1.62 6.70 -0.11
CA ALA A 22 1.65 6.42 1.33
C ALA A 22 2.99 5.78 1.75
N ALA A 23 3.48 4.80 1.00
CA ALA A 23 4.78 4.17 1.29
C ALA A 23 5.95 5.15 1.17
N ALA A 24 5.90 6.07 0.21
CA ALA A 24 6.89 7.14 0.06
C ALA A 24 6.94 8.04 1.30
N TYR A 25 5.78 8.43 1.84
CA TYR A 25 5.72 9.22 3.06
C TYR A 25 6.28 8.47 4.25
N ALA A 26 5.88 7.20 4.45
CA ALA A 26 6.36 6.40 5.57
C ALA A 26 7.90 6.23 5.54
N LEU A 27 8.50 5.97 4.38
CA LEU A 27 9.95 5.83 4.26
C LEU A 27 10.72 7.15 4.47
N ARG A 28 10.12 8.28 4.12
CA ARG A 28 10.73 9.59 4.37
C ARG A 28 10.89 9.90 5.86
N GLU A 29 9.99 9.41 6.70
CA GLU A 29 10.08 9.56 8.17
C GLU A 29 11.34 8.91 8.76
N VAL A 30 11.88 7.88 8.09
CA VAL A 30 13.14 7.21 8.47
C VAL A 30 14.32 7.59 7.58
N GLY A 31 14.19 8.68 6.82
CA GLY A 31 15.27 9.20 5.96
C GLY A 31 15.52 8.39 4.68
N GLU A 32 14.65 7.42 4.35
CA GLU A 32 14.77 6.61 3.15
C GLU A 32 14.02 7.25 1.97
N LYS A 33 14.71 7.37 0.84
CA LYS A 33 14.19 8.01 -0.38
C LYS A 33 13.77 7.00 -1.44
N ARG A 34 14.24 5.76 -1.34
CA ARG A 34 13.92 4.66 -2.26
C ARG A 34 12.50 4.21 -2.02
N LEU A 35 11.68 4.18 -3.06
CA LEU A 35 10.36 3.57 -2.99
C LEU A 35 10.48 2.04 -2.98
N PRO A 36 9.50 1.32 -2.39
CA PRO A 36 9.47 -0.12 -2.50
C PRO A 36 9.40 -0.55 -3.96
N ALA A 37 10.22 -1.51 -4.35
CA ALA A 37 10.12 -2.15 -5.65
C ALA A 37 8.90 -3.10 -5.68
N ILE A 38 8.53 -3.58 -6.87
CA ILE A 38 7.44 -4.55 -7.02
C ILE A 38 8.08 -5.91 -7.27
N GLY A 39 7.84 -6.87 -6.40
CA GLY A 39 8.30 -8.25 -6.57
C GLY A 39 7.40 -9.06 -7.50
N ASP A 40 7.81 -10.31 -7.77
CA ASP A 40 7.15 -11.18 -8.75
C ASP A 40 5.70 -11.52 -8.39
N GLN A 41 5.37 -11.55 -7.10
CA GLN A 41 4.00 -11.74 -6.57
C GLN A 41 3.27 -10.40 -6.37
N ARG A 42 3.77 -9.33 -6.97
CA ARG A 42 3.29 -7.94 -6.80
C ARG A 42 3.38 -7.41 -5.37
N GLN A 43 4.16 -8.07 -4.52
CA GLN A 43 4.42 -7.62 -3.17
C GLN A 43 5.36 -6.41 -3.18
N PRO A 44 5.18 -5.44 -2.27
CA PRO A 44 6.14 -4.37 -2.07
C PRO A 44 7.45 -4.95 -1.51
N LEU A 45 8.54 -4.72 -2.23
CA LEU A 45 9.89 -5.04 -1.79
C LEU A 45 10.49 -3.80 -1.12
N TRP A 46 10.44 -3.81 0.21
CA TRP A 46 10.93 -2.71 1.03
C TRP A 46 12.46 -2.63 1.02
N PRO A 47 13.03 -1.41 1.05
CA PRO A 47 14.47 -1.24 1.15
C PRO A 47 14.98 -1.70 2.53
N THR A 48 16.05 -2.49 2.56
CA THR A 48 16.76 -2.86 3.79
C THR A 48 17.17 -1.61 4.58
N PRO A 49 17.01 -1.58 5.92
CA PRO A 49 16.60 -2.67 6.82
C PRO A 49 15.09 -2.77 7.08
N TRP A 50 14.27 -2.04 6.32
CA TRP A 50 12.87 -1.83 6.65
C TRP A 50 11.98 -2.96 6.15
N PHE A 51 10.99 -3.27 6.96
CA PHE A 51 9.80 -4.00 6.58
C PHE A 51 8.64 -3.01 6.46
N GLY A 52 7.59 -3.40 5.77
CA GLY A 52 6.38 -2.60 5.75
C GLY A 52 5.19 -3.31 5.15
N SER A 53 4.05 -2.64 5.24
CA SER A 53 2.79 -3.12 4.70
C SER A 53 1.98 -1.96 4.15
N ILE A 54 1.21 -2.21 3.10
CA ILE A 54 0.34 -1.24 2.44
C ILE A 54 -1.05 -1.85 2.38
N SER A 55 -2.06 -1.11 2.82
CA SER A 55 -3.47 -1.47 2.61
C SER A 55 -4.27 -0.29 2.06
N HIS A 56 -5.34 -0.61 1.33
CA HIS A 56 -6.20 0.35 0.66
C HIS A 56 -7.67 0.04 0.92
N CYS A 57 -8.45 1.06 1.24
CA CYS A 57 -9.90 0.94 1.36
C CYS A 57 -10.61 2.17 0.81
N GLY A 58 -11.37 1.97 -0.27
CA GLY A 58 -12.12 3.02 -0.94
C GLY A 58 -11.21 4.13 -1.44
N GLN A 59 -11.27 5.30 -0.81
CA GLN A 59 -10.47 6.48 -1.16
C GLN A 59 -9.27 6.68 -0.23
N ARG A 60 -8.94 5.69 0.60
CA ARG A 60 -7.86 5.76 1.59
C ARG A 60 -6.80 4.72 1.29
N ALA A 61 -5.55 5.09 1.51
CA ALA A 61 -4.42 4.18 1.53
C ALA A 61 -3.59 4.45 2.77
N LEU A 62 -3.04 3.40 3.36
CA LEU A 62 -2.17 3.46 4.53
C LEU A 62 -0.93 2.64 4.23
N ALA A 63 0.23 3.14 4.64
CA ALA A 63 1.47 2.39 4.65
C ALA A 63 2.13 2.51 6.03
N VAL A 64 2.69 1.40 6.50
CA VAL A 64 3.44 1.32 7.76
C VAL A 64 4.81 0.77 7.45
N ILE A 65 5.82 1.30 8.12
CA ILE A 65 7.19 0.77 8.13
C ILE A 65 7.59 0.35 9.54
N ALA A 66 8.45 -0.66 9.64
CA ALA A 66 8.97 -1.17 10.90
C ALA A 66 10.35 -1.81 10.70
N ASP A 67 11.09 -1.97 11.78
CA ASP A 67 12.35 -2.71 11.88
C ASP A 67 12.16 -4.24 11.97
N ARG A 68 10.90 -4.70 11.92
CA ARG A 68 10.47 -6.10 12.00
C ARG A 68 9.29 -6.36 11.08
N PRO A 69 9.00 -7.62 10.70
CA PRO A 69 7.84 -7.95 9.88
C PRO A 69 6.52 -7.37 10.44
N VAL A 70 5.74 -6.74 9.56
CA VAL A 70 4.47 -6.08 9.90
C VAL A 70 3.44 -6.30 8.80
N GLY A 71 2.17 -6.42 9.19
CA GLY A 71 1.01 -6.43 8.30
C GLY A 71 -0.01 -5.42 8.77
N VAL A 72 -0.58 -4.65 7.85
CA VAL A 72 -1.69 -3.74 8.14
C VAL A 72 -2.82 -4.02 7.17
N ASP A 73 -4.04 -3.95 7.67
CA ASP A 73 -5.22 -3.95 6.83
C ASP A 73 -6.20 -2.87 7.28
N ILE A 74 -6.83 -2.20 6.31
CA ILE A 74 -7.84 -1.18 6.56
C ILE A 74 -9.08 -1.53 5.78
N GLU A 75 -10.23 -1.44 6.45
CA GLU A 75 -11.53 -1.72 5.84
C GLU A 75 -12.54 -0.61 6.13
N ARG A 76 -13.58 -0.55 5.30
CA ARG A 76 -14.72 0.31 5.56
C ARG A 76 -15.54 -0.39 6.61
N ARG A 77 -15.73 0.26 7.77
CA ARG A 77 -16.69 -0.21 8.76
C ARG A 77 -18.05 -0.34 8.12
N PHE A 78 -18.63 -1.53 8.18
CA PHE A 78 -20.01 -1.74 7.76
C PHE A 78 -20.96 -0.96 8.67
N THR A 79 -22.09 -0.55 8.09
CA THR A 79 -23.20 -0.05 8.89
C THR A 79 -23.81 -1.22 9.67
N PRO A 80 -24.39 -1.00 10.86
CA PRO A 80 -25.02 -2.08 11.64
C PRO A 80 -26.05 -2.89 10.84
N GLN A 81 -26.75 -2.23 9.90
CA GLN A 81 -27.73 -2.87 9.03
C GLN A 81 -27.09 -3.88 8.06
N LEU A 82 -25.97 -3.53 7.44
CA LEU A 82 -25.26 -4.41 6.49
C LEU A 82 -24.48 -5.52 7.22
N ALA A 83 -24.16 -5.32 8.50
CA ALA A 83 -23.49 -6.32 9.34
C ALA A 83 -24.45 -7.39 9.91
N ALA A 84 -25.76 -7.15 9.83
CA ALA A 84 -26.79 -8.05 10.34
C ALA A 84 -27.43 -8.94 9.24
N GLU A 85 -27.00 -8.78 7.98
CA GLU A 85 -27.32 -9.66 6.84
C GLU A 85 -26.37 -10.85 6.77
#